data_AF-A0AAP2GRF4-F1
#
_entry.id   AF-A0AAP2GRF4-F1
#
_cell.length_a   1.000
_cell.length_b   1.000
_cell.length_c   1.000
_cell.angle_alpha   90.00
_cell.angle_beta   90.00
_cell.angle_gamma   90.00
#
_symmetry.space_group_name_H-M   'P 1'
#
loop_
_entity.id
_entity.type
_entity.pdbx_description
1 polymer ?
#
loop_
_entity_poly.entity_id
_entity_poly.type
_entity_poly.pdbx_seq_one_letter_code
_entity_poly.pdbx_strand_id
1 'polypeptide(L)'
;MKTVNTVAITALLFVTWGCKDDAKEKQDYTFVKEYCTQVTVGGVVGVAEKCFKIGDVVVSSGKTKGVITIRIAEHSPINEGPANSASYQEFLDVPVDYLILKE
;
A
#
# COMPACT_ATOMS: atom_id res chain seq x y z
N MET A 1 45.00 -35.66 -7.87
CA MET A 1 44.24 -34.74 -7.00
C MET A 1 44.40 -33.30 -7.52
N LYS A 2 43.57 -32.87 -8.46
CA LYS A 2 43.53 -31.49 -8.98
C LYS A 2 42.11 -31.20 -9.49
N THR A 3 41.12 -31.24 -8.60
CA THR A 3 39.69 -31.10 -8.98
C THR A 3 38.87 -30.27 -8.00
N VAL A 4 39.50 -29.60 -7.03
CA VAL A 4 38.76 -28.95 -5.92
C VAL A 4 38.64 -27.43 -6.07
N ASN A 5 39.38 -26.79 -6.99
CA ASN A 5 39.38 -25.31 -7.08
C ASN A 5 38.53 -24.71 -8.21
N THR A 6 37.87 -25.50 -9.06
CA THR A 6 37.07 -24.96 -10.17
C THR A 6 35.56 -24.94 -9.90
N VAL A 7 35.10 -25.54 -8.80
CA VAL A 7 33.66 -25.66 -8.47
C VAL A 7 33.13 -24.42 -7.76
N ALA A 8 34.00 -23.61 -7.14
CA ALA A 8 33.57 -22.46 -6.35
C ALA A 8 33.12 -21.24 -7.18
N ILE A 9 33.57 -21.12 -8.45
CA ILE A 9 33.29 -19.93 -9.27
C ILE A 9 31.96 -20.04 -10.02
N THR A 10 31.49 -21.25 -10.32
CA THR A 10 30.23 -21.47 -11.05
C THR A 10 28.98 -21.39 -10.17
N ALA A 11 29.13 -21.43 -8.85
CA ALA A 11 28.00 -21.38 -7.90
C ALA A 11 27.51 -19.95 -7.60
N LEU A 12 28.23 -18.92 -8.03
CA LEU A 12 27.90 -17.51 -7.72
C LEU A 12 26.97 -16.84 -8.75
N LEU A 13 26.54 -17.54 -9.81
CA LEU A 13 25.86 -16.94 -10.97
C LEU A 13 24.33 -17.09 -10.98
N PHE A 14 23.70 -17.74 -10.00
CA PHE A 14 22.26 -18.08 -10.08
C PHE A 14 21.33 -17.38 -9.07
N VAL A 15 21.81 -16.42 -8.27
CA VAL A 15 20.97 -15.86 -7.18
C VAL A 15 20.29 -14.52 -7.52
N THR A 16 20.48 -13.96 -8.71
CA THR A 16 19.73 -12.76 -9.11
C THR A 16 18.44 -13.12 -9.84
N TRP A 17 17.59 -13.95 -9.22
CA TRP A 17 16.19 -14.02 -9.64
C TRP A 17 15.53 -12.76 -9.07
N GLY A 18 15.39 -11.75 -9.93
CA GLY A 18 14.82 -10.46 -9.59
C GLY A 18 13.45 -10.61 -8.94
N CYS A 19 13.24 -9.89 -7.84
CA CYS A 19 11.90 -9.43 -7.50
C CYS A 19 11.45 -8.54 -8.64
N LYS A 20 10.58 -9.06 -9.51
CA LYS A 20 9.72 -8.19 -10.30
C LYS A 20 8.81 -7.53 -9.28
N ASP A 21 9.02 -6.24 -9.04
CA ASP A 21 7.97 -5.40 -8.48
C ASP A 21 6.84 -5.43 -9.50
N ASP A 22 5.89 -6.35 -9.30
CA ASP A 22 4.61 -6.29 -9.97
C ASP A 22 3.95 -5.01 -9.48
N ALA A 23 4.24 -3.90 -10.18
CA ALA A 23 3.64 -2.61 -9.92
C ALA A 23 2.13 -2.80 -10.03
N LYS A 24 1.46 -2.89 -8.87
CA LYS A 24 0.01 -3.04 -8.82
C LYS A 24 -0.60 -1.85 -9.54
N GLU A 25 -1.31 -2.12 -10.61
CA GLU A 25 -1.97 -1.12 -11.44
C GLU A 25 -2.88 -0.27 -10.54
N LYS A 26 -2.64 1.04 -10.51
CA LYS A 26 -3.46 1.99 -9.77
C LYS A 26 -4.76 2.17 -10.53
N GLN A 27 -5.88 1.93 -9.86
CA GLN A 27 -7.23 2.10 -10.42
C GLN A 27 -8.04 3.07 -9.56
N ASP A 28 -8.88 3.86 -10.20
CA ASP A 28 -9.82 4.76 -9.53
C ASP A 28 -11.07 4.00 -9.10
N TYR A 29 -11.49 4.22 -7.85
CA TYR A 29 -12.71 3.66 -7.30
C TYR A 29 -13.61 4.78 -6.78
N THR A 30 -14.92 4.59 -6.90
CA THR A 30 -15.93 5.51 -6.38
C THR A 30 -16.65 4.88 -5.20
N PHE A 31 -16.83 5.63 -4.12
CA PHE A 31 -17.66 5.20 -2.99
C PHE A 31 -19.14 5.14 -3.39
N VAL A 32 -19.79 4.00 -3.17
CA VAL A 32 -21.24 3.79 -3.39
C VAL A 32 -22.04 3.77 -2.09
N LYS A 33 -21.34 3.75 -0.96
CA LYS A 33 -21.88 3.87 0.40
C LYS A 33 -21.04 4.86 1.17
N GLU A 34 -21.63 5.56 2.13
CA GLU A 34 -20.86 6.35 3.09
C GLU A 34 -19.98 5.42 3.94
N TYR A 35 -18.73 5.83 4.18
CA TYR A 35 -17.78 5.07 4.99
C TYR A 35 -17.04 6.00 5.93
N CYS A 36 -17.26 5.84 7.23
CA CYS A 36 -16.53 6.55 8.27
C CYS A 36 -15.66 5.58 9.04
N THR A 37 -14.41 5.97 9.30
CA THR A 37 -13.48 5.17 10.11
C THR A 37 -12.47 6.07 10.81
N GLN A 38 -11.85 5.55 11.86
CA GLN A 38 -10.77 6.24 12.55
C GLN A 38 -9.47 6.07 11.77
N VAL A 39 -8.78 7.19 11.54
CA VAL A 39 -7.48 7.24 10.89
C VAL A 39 -6.47 7.90 11.82
N THR A 40 -5.24 7.41 11.78
CA THR A 40 -4.15 8.05 12.53
C THR A 40 -3.71 9.31 11.79
N VAL A 41 -3.80 10.44 12.46
CA VAL A 41 -3.31 11.74 11.97
C VAL A 41 -2.21 12.19 12.91
N GLY A 42 -1.00 12.33 12.37
CA GLY A 42 0.15 12.77 13.16
C GLY A 42 -0.13 14.11 13.86
N GLY A 43 0.66 14.39 14.89
CA GLY A 43 0.64 15.62 15.66
C GLY A 43 -0.17 15.48 16.96
N VAL A 44 -0.78 16.59 17.38
CA VAL A 44 -1.55 16.70 18.64
C VAL A 44 -2.87 15.92 18.58
N VAL A 45 -3.38 15.65 17.39
CA VAL A 45 -4.70 15.02 17.18
C VAL A 45 -4.66 13.52 17.46
N GLY A 46 -3.59 12.83 17.03
CA GLY A 46 -3.39 11.38 17.25
C GLY A 46 -4.31 10.51 16.40
N VAL A 47 -5.62 10.60 16.61
CA VAL A 47 -6.64 9.85 15.86
C VAL A 47 -7.78 10.79 15.51
N ALA A 48 -8.25 10.73 14.27
CA ALA A 48 -9.40 11.48 13.80
C ALA A 48 -10.35 10.57 13.02
N GLU A 49 -11.65 10.92 13.02
CA GLU A 49 -12.61 10.27 12.13
C GLU A 49 -12.47 10.83 10.71
N LYS A 50 -12.42 9.95 9.72
CA LYS A 50 -12.45 10.27 8.30
C LYS A 50 -13.67 9.62 7.66
N CYS A 51 -14.53 10.46 7.08
CA CYS A 51 -15.73 10.04 6.38
C CYS A 51 -15.58 10.26 4.87
N PHE A 52 -15.93 9.23 4.11
CA PHE A 52 -16.07 9.26 2.65
C PHE A 52 -17.56 9.23 2.31
N LYS A 53 -17.96 10.12 1.40
CA LYS A 53 -19.34 10.23 0.93
C LYS A 53 -19.54 9.41 -0.34
N ILE A 54 -20.80 9.11 -0.63
CA ILE A 54 -21.18 8.53 -1.92
C ILE A 54 -20.73 9.48 -3.04
N GLY A 55 -20.02 8.93 -4.03
CA GLY A 55 -19.44 9.68 -5.14
C GLY A 55 -17.99 10.14 -4.93
N ASP A 56 -17.42 10.01 -3.72
CA ASP A 56 -16.01 10.29 -3.50
C ASP A 56 -15.14 9.32 -4.30
N VAL A 57 -14.13 9.86 -5.00
CA VAL A 57 -13.21 9.08 -5.83
C VAL A 57 -11.88 8.92 -5.12
N VAL A 58 -11.36 7.70 -5.10
CA VAL A 58 -10.10 7.33 -4.44
C VAL A 58 -9.27 6.42 -5.34
N VAL A 59 -7.94 6.53 -5.22
CA VAL A 59 -7.01 5.71 -5.98
C VAL A 59 -6.61 4.49 -5.15
N SER A 60 -6.73 3.30 -5.74
CA SER A 60 -6.25 2.06 -5.14
C SER A 60 -4.72 1.97 -5.17
N SER A 61 -4.16 1.49 -4.07
CA SER A 61 -2.75 1.08 -3.96
C SER A 61 -2.60 -0.45 -3.91
N GLY A 62 -3.71 -1.18 -3.74
CA GLY A 62 -3.72 -2.63 -3.76
C GLY A 62 -5.13 -3.20 -3.61
N LYS A 63 -5.25 -4.48 -3.92
CA LYS A 63 -6.48 -5.25 -3.72
C LYS A 63 -6.13 -6.60 -3.10
N THR A 64 -6.86 -6.96 -2.06
CA THR A 64 -6.77 -8.25 -1.37
C THR A 64 -8.19 -8.82 -1.27
N LYS A 65 -8.35 -10.12 -1.00
CA LYS A 65 -9.68 -10.74 -0.93
C LYS A 65 -10.57 -10.00 0.08
N GLY A 66 -11.63 -9.37 -0.42
CA GLY A 66 -12.64 -8.67 0.38
C GLY A 66 -12.38 -7.18 0.66
N VAL A 67 -11.18 -6.66 0.37
CA VAL A 67 -10.83 -5.25 0.63
C VAL A 67 -10.03 -4.62 -0.51
N ILE A 68 -10.21 -3.30 -0.70
CA ILE A 68 -9.39 -2.45 -1.56
C ILE A 68 -8.60 -1.52 -0.65
N THR A 69 -7.28 -1.55 -0.79
CA THR A 69 -6.40 -0.61 -0.09
C THR A 69 -6.36 0.68 -0.89
N ILE A 70 -6.76 1.78 -0.27
CA ILE A 70 -6.76 3.12 -0.87
C ILE A 70 -5.72 4.00 -0.17
N ARG A 71 -5.20 5.00 -0.89
CA ARG A 71 -4.33 6.02 -0.30
C ARG A 71 -5.17 7.20 0.23
N ILE A 72 -4.98 7.58 1.49
CA ILE A 72 -5.80 8.60 2.20
C ILE A 72 -5.02 9.83 2.67
N ALA A 73 -3.69 9.82 2.52
CA ALA A 73 -2.81 10.97 2.76
C ALA A 73 -1.82 11.11 1.59
N GLU A 74 -1.36 12.34 1.35
CA GLU A 74 -0.31 12.59 0.38
C GLU A 74 0.97 11.84 0.78
N HIS A 75 1.60 11.23 -0.21
CA HIS A 75 2.85 10.51 0.01
C HIS A 75 3.94 11.49 0.45
N SER A 76 4.56 11.23 1.60
CA SER A 76 5.63 12.09 2.10
C SER A 76 6.71 11.30 2.84
N PRO A 77 7.98 11.76 2.83
CA PRO A 77 9.07 11.06 3.51
C PRO A 77 8.83 10.83 5.01
N ILE A 78 8.08 11.71 5.67
CA ILE A 78 7.76 11.59 7.10
C ILE A 78 6.81 10.42 7.41
N ASN A 79 6.05 9.98 6.40
CA ASN A 79 5.14 8.84 6.48
C ASN A 79 5.77 7.53 5.98
N GLU A 80 6.91 7.59 5.29
CA GLU A 80 7.69 6.41 4.88
C GLU A 80 8.56 5.85 6.02
N GLY A 81 8.92 6.70 6.99
CA GLY A 81 9.69 6.30 8.16
C GLY A 81 8.86 5.51 9.19
N PRO A 82 9.50 4.99 10.25
CA PRO A 82 8.79 4.39 11.37
C PRO A 82 7.75 5.36 11.95
N ALA A 83 6.57 4.80 12.28
CA ALA A 83 5.46 5.57 12.82
C ALA A 83 5.91 6.42 14.02
N ASN A 84 5.67 7.72 13.94
CA ASN A 84 6.00 8.67 15.00
C ASN A 84 4.88 9.69 15.18
N SER A 85 5.05 10.59 16.14
CA SER A 85 4.07 11.62 16.49
C SER A 85 3.81 12.64 15.40
N ALA A 86 4.45 12.57 14.23
CA ALA A 86 4.19 13.42 13.07
C ALA A 86 3.78 12.62 11.82
N SER A 87 3.73 11.28 11.91
CA SER A 87 3.34 10.40 10.80
C SER A 87 1.82 10.34 10.64
N TYR A 88 1.36 10.31 9.39
CA TYR A 88 -0.03 10.10 9.02
C TYR A 88 -0.23 8.68 8.51
N GLN A 89 -1.43 8.14 8.73
CA GLN A 89 -1.83 6.91 8.07
C GLN A 89 -1.99 7.16 6.58
N GLU A 90 -1.12 6.58 5.75
CA GLU A 90 -1.18 6.76 4.30
C GLU A 90 -2.22 5.88 3.62
N PHE A 91 -2.49 4.70 4.17
CA PHE A 91 -3.32 3.68 3.54
C PHE A 91 -4.48 3.27 4.42
N LEU A 92 -5.59 2.94 3.78
CA LEU A 92 -6.80 2.47 4.42
C LEU A 92 -7.37 1.30 3.64
N ASP A 93 -7.65 0.21 4.32
CA ASP A 93 -8.40 -0.91 3.75
C ASP A 93 -9.90 -0.62 3.85
N VAL A 94 -10.55 -0.65 2.69
CA VAL A 94 -11.98 -0.41 2.55
C VAL A 94 -12.63 -1.69 2.04
N PRO A 95 -13.74 -2.16 2.65
CA PRO A 95 -14.44 -3.34 2.15
C PRO A 95 -14.93 -3.13 0.71
N VAL A 96 -14.80 -4.16 -0.12
CA VAL A 96 -15.09 -4.07 -1.58
C VAL A 96 -16.53 -3.67 -1.89
N ASP A 97 -17.47 -3.89 -0.97
CA ASP A 97 -18.88 -3.56 -1.16
C ASP A 97 -19.20 -2.06 -0.95
N TYR A 98 -18.22 -1.26 -0.56
CA TYR A 98 -18.32 0.20 -0.46
C TYR A 98 -17.81 0.91 -1.73
N LEU A 99 -17.13 0.20 -2.63
CA LEU A 99 -16.41 0.78 -3.76
C LEU A 99 -16.79 0.12 -5.08
N ILE A 100 -16.92 0.91 -6.14
CA ILE A 100 -17.02 0.43 -7.52
C ILE A 100 -15.85 0.96 -8.34
N LEU A 101 -15.35 0.16 -9.28
CA LEU A 101 -14.33 0.61 -10.23
C LEU A 101 -14.93 1.75 -11.06
N LYS A 102 -14.20 2.87 -11.15
CA LYS A 102 -14.57 3.98 -12.03
C LYS A 102 -14.14 3.63 -13.44
N GLU A 103 -15.11 3.51 -14.34
CA GLU A 103 -14.89 3.30 -15.78
C GLU A 103 -14.29 4.54 -16.47
#